data_AF-A0A7J6SCE0-F1
#
_entry.id   AF-A0A7J6SCE0-F1
#
_cell.length_a   1.000
_cell.length_b   1.000
_cell.length_c   1.000
_cell.angle_alpha   90.00
_cell.angle_beta   90.00
_cell.angle_gamma   90.00
#
_symmetry.space_group_name_H-M   'P 1'
#
loop_
_entity.id
_entity.type
_entity.pdbx_description
1 polymer ?
#
loop_
_entity_poly.entity_id
_entity_poly.type
_entity_poly.pdbx_seq_one_letter_code
_entity_poly.pdbx_strand_id
1 'polypeptide(L)'
;RPQLRLLVGEALVAFAQCPQRNADIKPLVSLMARIIGGFRTPLNSADLGLLYNIVLPLHMPNGFFSWDRQTPLIKGYHREITQCVVIFLEKKPDLFPQVMDGVITALPPPAHGNSAKELLILAEIARLLQGVSVDNFKKVEKKLRTVVKNRVRSPNSQLAESVLSLWRDNHFSEDL
;
A
#
# COMPACT_ATOMS: atom_id res chain seq x y z
N ARG A 1 25.76 -2.17 8.47
CA ARG A 1 26.19 -1.06 7.59
C ARG A 1 25.16 0.08 7.68
N PRO A 2 25.27 0.99 8.67
CA PRO A 2 24.32 2.08 8.88
C PRO A 2 24.23 3.08 7.71
N GLN A 3 25.38 3.44 7.12
CA GLN A 3 25.46 4.37 5.98
C GLN A 3 24.69 3.89 4.75
N LEU A 4 24.73 2.59 4.44
CA LEU A 4 23.96 2.03 3.32
C LEU A 4 22.45 2.17 3.54
N ARG A 5 21.97 1.99 4.78
CA ARG A 5 20.55 2.16 5.10
C ARG A 5 20.10 3.61 4.94
N LEU A 6 20.96 4.54 5.33
CA LEU A 6 20.71 5.98 5.16
C LEU A 6 20.58 6.35 3.68
N LEU A 7 21.58 5.99 2.85
CA LEU A 7 21.57 6.29 1.41
C LEU A 7 20.37 5.67 0.69
N VAL A 8 20.03 4.42 1.02
CA VAL A 8 18.84 3.74 0.47
C VAL A 8 17.56 4.48 0.89
N GLY A 9 17.48 4.89 2.16
CA GLY A 9 16.34 5.65 2.67
C GLY A 9 16.16 7.00 1.98
N GLU A 10 17.24 7.78 1.86
CA GLU A 10 17.24 9.09 1.19
C GLU A 10 16.80 8.99 -0.27
N ALA A 11 17.31 8.00 -1.01
CA ALA A 11 16.91 7.77 -2.39
C ALA A 11 15.42 7.43 -2.54
N LEU A 12 14.87 6.62 -1.63
CA LEU A 12 13.45 6.25 -1.64
C LEU A 12 12.54 7.41 -1.24
N VAL A 13 12.95 8.24 -0.27
CA VAL A 13 12.23 9.47 0.10
C VAL A 13 12.20 10.44 -1.06
N ALA A 14 13.35 10.67 -1.73
CA ALA A 14 13.43 11.52 -2.90
C ALA A 14 12.53 11.01 -4.04
N PHE A 15 12.51 9.70 -4.28
CA PHE A 15 11.63 9.10 -5.28
C PHE A 15 10.15 9.25 -4.94
N ALA A 16 9.75 9.08 -3.67
CA ALA A 16 8.36 9.25 -3.25
C ALA A 16 7.85 10.68 -3.49
N GLN A 17 8.72 11.68 -3.33
CA GLN A 17 8.41 13.10 -3.55
C GLN A 17 8.42 13.48 -5.04
N CYS A 18 9.45 13.05 -5.77
CA CYS A 18 9.65 13.35 -7.18
C CYS A 18 9.98 12.07 -7.96
N PRO A 19 8.95 11.28 -8.32
CA PRO A 19 9.15 10.00 -8.98
C PRO A 19 9.71 10.17 -10.39
N GLN A 20 10.90 9.64 -10.62
CA GLN A 20 11.51 9.59 -11.95
C GLN A 20 11.03 8.33 -12.69
N ARG A 21 10.45 8.51 -13.87
CA ARG A 21 9.85 7.41 -14.65
C ARG A 21 10.82 6.27 -14.99
N ASN A 22 12.10 6.60 -15.18
CA ASN A 22 13.14 5.64 -15.57
C ASN A 22 13.92 5.08 -14.37
N ALA A 23 13.60 5.47 -13.13
CA ALA A 23 14.31 4.98 -11.96
C ALA A 23 13.80 3.58 -11.59
N ASP A 24 14.67 2.58 -11.71
CA ASP A 24 14.41 1.25 -11.17
C ASP A 24 14.71 1.21 -9.67
N ILE A 25 13.72 1.54 -8.86
CA ILE A 25 13.83 1.50 -7.39
C ILE A 25 13.55 0.11 -6.81
N LYS A 26 13.10 -0.86 -7.61
CA LYS A 26 12.73 -2.19 -7.13
C LYS A 26 13.84 -2.89 -6.34
N PRO A 27 15.13 -2.85 -6.75
CA PRO A 27 16.21 -3.43 -5.95
C PRO A 27 16.36 -2.78 -4.58
N LEU A 28 16.15 -1.46 -4.48
CA LEU A 28 16.21 -0.71 -3.22
C LEU A 28 15.07 -1.11 -2.28
N VAL A 29 13.85 -1.22 -2.80
CA VAL A 29 12.69 -1.68 -2.03
C VAL A 29 12.85 -3.15 -1.61
N SER A 30 13.37 -4.00 -2.48
CA SER A 30 13.66 -5.41 -2.14
C SER A 30 14.69 -5.52 -1.00
N LEU A 31 15.75 -4.71 -1.05
CA LEU A 31 16.71 -4.60 0.03
C LEU A 31 16.06 -4.11 1.33
N MET A 32 15.14 -3.14 1.24
CA MET A 32 14.38 -2.63 2.37
C MET A 32 13.54 -3.73 3.04
N ALA A 33 12.83 -4.57 2.28
CA ALA A 33 12.08 -5.71 2.82
C ALA A 33 12.99 -6.65 3.64
N ARG A 34 14.21 -6.94 3.14
CA ARG A 34 15.21 -7.74 3.86
C ARG A 34 15.72 -7.04 5.13
N ILE A 35 15.90 -5.72 5.10
CA ILE A 35 16.29 -4.93 6.27
C ILE A 35 15.21 -5.00 7.34
N ILE A 36 13.94 -4.79 6.97
CA ILE A 36 12.79 -4.85 7.88
C ILE A 36 12.66 -6.25 8.48
N GLY A 37 12.83 -7.31 7.68
CA GLY A 37 12.81 -8.70 8.17
C GLY A 37 13.79 -8.94 9.33
N GLY A 38 14.96 -8.29 9.29
CA GLY A 38 15.98 -8.36 10.33
C GLY A 38 15.75 -7.46 11.56
N PHE A 39 14.66 -6.69 11.62
CA PHE A 39 14.34 -5.88 12.79
C PHE A 39 14.04 -6.75 14.01
N ARG A 40 14.56 -6.32 15.16
CA ARG A 40 14.30 -6.93 16.47
C ARG A 40 12.96 -6.40 16.98
N THR A 41 12.22 -7.26 17.68
CA THR A 41 11.01 -6.87 18.40
C THR A 41 11.37 -6.59 19.88
N PRO A 42 10.79 -5.55 20.52
CA PRO A 42 9.82 -4.61 19.97
C PRO A 42 10.47 -3.62 18.97
N LEU A 43 9.69 -3.21 17.97
CA LEU A 43 10.11 -2.20 17.00
C LEU A 43 10.38 -0.86 17.69
N ASN A 44 11.51 -0.24 17.38
CA ASN A 44 11.87 1.08 17.90
C ASN A 44 11.28 2.21 17.04
N SER A 45 11.45 3.47 17.46
CA SER A 45 10.94 4.65 16.73
C SER A 45 11.56 4.83 15.34
N ALA A 46 12.82 4.46 15.15
CA ALA A 46 13.47 4.53 13.84
C ALA A 46 12.90 3.47 12.88
N ASP A 47 12.61 2.27 13.38
CA ASP A 47 11.96 1.20 12.59
C ASP A 47 10.56 1.65 12.13
N LEU A 48 9.80 2.30 13.02
CA LEU A 48 8.49 2.89 12.68
C LEU A 48 8.63 4.08 11.72
N GLY A 49 9.71 4.86 11.85
CA GLY A 49 10.03 5.94 10.90
C GLY A 49 10.19 5.42 9.47
N LEU A 50 10.76 4.23 9.28
CA LEU A 50 10.87 3.60 7.97
C LEU A 50 9.49 3.26 7.39
N LEU A 51 8.56 2.77 8.20
CA LEU A 51 7.19 2.53 7.77
C LEU A 51 6.49 3.83 7.34
N TYR A 52 6.47 4.83 8.21
CA TYR A 52 5.66 6.04 8.01
C TYR A 52 6.26 7.03 7.03
N ASN A 53 7.59 7.15 6.98
CA ASN A 53 8.26 8.15 6.15
C ASN A 53 8.72 7.61 4.79
N ILE A 54 8.73 6.28 4.60
CA ILE A 54 9.24 5.67 3.38
C ILE A 54 8.24 4.67 2.79
N VAL A 55 7.90 3.59 3.50
CA VAL A 55 7.07 2.50 2.93
C VAL A 55 5.70 3.00 2.53
N LEU A 56 4.96 3.68 3.41
CA LEU A 56 3.63 4.19 3.09
C LEU A 56 3.70 5.29 2.00
N PRO A 57 4.59 6.30 2.08
CA PRO A 57 4.73 7.31 1.02
C PRO A 57 5.06 6.76 -0.37
N LEU A 58 5.76 5.62 -0.49
CA LEU A 58 6.04 5.00 -1.79
C LEU A 58 4.79 4.53 -2.54
N HIS A 59 3.64 4.41 -1.87
CA HIS A 59 2.36 4.13 -2.52
C HIS A 59 1.75 5.39 -3.18
N MET A 60 2.16 6.60 -2.76
CA MET A 60 1.54 7.86 -3.16
C MET A 60 1.72 8.23 -4.64
N PRO A 61 2.88 8.02 -5.29
CA PRO A 61 3.05 8.31 -6.72
C PRO A 61 1.90 7.77 -7.59
N ASN A 62 1.22 8.64 -8.32
CA ASN A 62 0.10 8.29 -9.19
C ASN A 62 0.47 8.30 -10.69
N GLY A 63 1.76 8.42 -10.99
CA GLY A 63 2.26 8.46 -12.37
C GLY A 63 2.17 7.12 -13.09
N PHE A 64 2.52 7.14 -14.37
CA PHE A 64 2.65 5.97 -15.23
C PHE A 64 4.11 5.81 -15.68
N PHE A 65 4.56 4.57 -15.84
CA PHE A 65 5.90 4.24 -16.32
C PHE A 65 6.06 4.64 -17.79
N SER A 66 5.07 4.25 -18.60
CA SER A 66 4.99 4.55 -20.02
C SER A 66 4.09 5.75 -20.29
N TRP A 67 4.36 6.46 -21.39
CA TRP A 67 3.50 7.55 -21.88
C TRP A 67 2.09 7.10 -22.27
N ASP A 68 1.91 5.79 -22.53
CA ASP A 68 0.66 5.17 -22.94
C ASP A 68 -0.42 5.08 -21.86
N ARG A 69 -0.15 5.50 -20.61
CA ARG A 69 -1.07 5.45 -19.45
C ARG A 69 -1.60 4.05 -19.12
N GLN A 70 -0.91 2.98 -19.53
CA GLN A 70 -1.36 1.62 -19.26
C GLN A 70 -0.73 1.04 -17.98
N THR A 71 0.55 1.33 -17.74
CA THR A 71 1.29 0.76 -16.62
C THR A 71 1.51 1.80 -15.51
N PRO A 72 0.83 1.67 -14.35
CA PRO A 72 1.05 2.59 -13.24
C PRO A 72 2.47 2.41 -12.72
N LEU A 73 3.12 3.51 -12.34
CA LEU A 73 4.50 3.53 -11.88
C LEU A 73 4.74 2.53 -10.73
N ILE A 74 3.79 2.47 -9.80
CA ILE A 74 3.84 1.58 -8.64
C ILE A 74 3.97 0.10 -9.02
N LYS A 75 3.52 -0.31 -10.21
CA LYS A 75 3.59 -1.72 -10.66
C LYS A 75 5.02 -2.27 -10.64
N GLY A 76 6.03 -1.43 -10.86
CA GLY A 76 7.44 -1.84 -10.88
C GLY A 76 7.96 -2.33 -9.52
N TYR A 77 7.37 -1.86 -8.42
CA TYR A 77 7.85 -2.12 -7.05
C TYR A 77 6.74 -2.50 -6.05
N HIS A 78 5.49 -2.62 -6.52
CA HIS A 78 4.31 -2.87 -5.68
C HIS A 78 4.45 -4.13 -4.84
N ARG A 79 4.94 -5.22 -5.43
CA ARG A 79 5.11 -6.48 -4.72
C ARG A 79 6.05 -6.33 -3.52
N GLU A 80 7.16 -5.62 -3.71
CA GLU A 80 8.17 -5.43 -2.69
C GLU A 80 7.70 -4.49 -1.57
N ILE A 81 6.94 -3.43 -1.88
CA ILE A 81 6.35 -2.56 -0.84
C ILE A 81 5.27 -3.31 -0.04
N THR A 82 4.40 -4.09 -0.70
CA THR A 82 3.38 -4.89 0.00
C THR A 82 4.05 -5.92 0.92
N GLN A 83 5.17 -6.51 0.51
CA GLN A 83 5.96 -7.39 1.39
C GLN A 83 6.52 -6.64 2.59
N CYS A 84 7.03 -5.41 2.41
CA CYS A 84 7.49 -4.59 3.53
C CYS A 84 6.36 -4.35 4.54
N VAL A 85 5.16 -3.99 4.06
CA VAL A 85 3.98 -3.76 4.89
C VAL A 85 3.58 -5.02 5.68
N VAL A 86 3.52 -6.18 5.02
CA VAL A 86 3.18 -7.46 5.67
C VAL A 86 4.18 -7.79 6.78
N ILE A 87 5.49 -7.67 6.53
CA ILE A 87 6.52 -7.96 7.55
C ILE A 87 6.37 -7.03 8.77
N PHE A 88 6.02 -5.75 8.56
CA PHE A 88 5.75 -4.84 9.67
C PHE A 88 4.55 -5.29 10.52
N LEU A 89 3.47 -5.73 9.87
CA LEU A 89 2.27 -6.20 10.56
C LEU A 89 2.48 -7.54 11.26
N GLU A 90 3.29 -8.44 10.70
CA GLU A 90 3.70 -9.68 11.37
C GLU A 90 4.47 -9.40 12.67
N LYS A 91 5.33 -8.37 12.66
CA LYS A 91 6.11 -7.97 13.85
C LYS A 91 5.30 -7.14 14.86
N LYS A 92 4.31 -6.36 14.40
CA LYS A 92 3.47 -5.51 15.24
C LYS A 92 2.06 -5.34 14.64
N PRO A 93 1.13 -6.27 14.92
CA PRO A 93 -0.23 -6.24 14.38
C PRO A 93 -1.04 -4.99 14.74
N ASP A 94 -0.71 -4.34 15.86
CA ASP A 94 -1.40 -3.10 16.31
C ASP A 94 -1.24 -1.91 15.37
N LEU A 95 -0.28 -1.97 14.43
CA LEU A 95 -0.09 -0.96 13.39
C LEU A 95 -1.12 -1.06 12.26
N PHE A 96 -1.94 -2.11 12.23
CA PHE A 96 -2.87 -2.39 11.15
C PHE A 96 -3.77 -1.19 10.78
N PRO A 97 -4.44 -0.51 11.72
CA PRO A 97 -5.28 0.63 11.38
C PRO A 97 -4.53 1.78 10.71
N GLN A 98 -3.31 2.08 11.18
CA GLN A 98 -2.47 3.15 10.65
C GLN A 98 -1.92 2.80 9.26
N VAL A 99 -1.51 1.55 9.07
CA VAL A 99 -1.07 1.04 7.77
C VAL A 99 -2.20 1.11 6.75
N MET A 100 -3.38 0.61 7.10
CA MET A 100 -4.55 0.63 6.24
C MET A 100 -4.93 2.05 5.85
N ASP A 101 -4.83 3.02 6.77
CA ASP A 101 -5.08 4.41 6.45
C ASP A 101 -4.11 4.97 5.41
N GLY A 102 -2.81 4.66 5.56
CA GLY A 102 -1.80 5.06 4.57
C GLY A 102 -2.03 4.44 3.20
N VAL A 103 -2.35 3.14 3.16
CA VAL A 103 -2.62 2.40 1.91
C VAL A 103 -3.90 2.93 1.23
N ILE A 104 -4.98 3.15 1.98
CA ILE A 104 -6.23 3.71 1.44
C ILE A 104 -6.03 5.14 0.94
N THR A 105 -5.25 5.96 1.65
CA THR A 105 -4.92 7.34 1.25
C THR A 105 -4.19 7.39 -0.10
N ALA A 106 -3.45 6.34 -0.45
CA ALA A 106 -2.76 6.24 -1.73
C ALA A 106 -3.67 5.94 -2.93
N LEU A 107 -4.95 5.62 -2.71
CA LEU A 107 -5.92 5.44 -3.78
C LEU A 107 -6.08 6.74 -4.58
N PRO A 108 -5.96 6.70 -5.92
CA PRO A 108 -6.33 7.82 -6.77
C PRO A 108 -7.75 8.30 -6.49
N PRO A 109 -8.05 9.61 -6.61
CA PRO A 109 -9.43 10.08 -6.59
C PRO A 109 -10.23 9.41 -7.72
N PRO A 110 -11.52 9.09 -7.53
CA PRO A 110 -12.30 8.29 -8.49
C PRO A 110 -12.40 8.91 -9.89
N ALA A 111 -12.20 10.23 -10.03
CA ALA A 111 -12.20 10.92 -11.31
C ALA A 111 -10.82 10.95 -12.04
N HIS A 112 -9.74 10.51 -11.39
CA HIS A 112 -8.36 10.67 -11.90
C HIS A 112 -7.85 9.51 -12.77
N GLY A 113 -8.71 8.54 -13.12
CA GLY A 113 -8.49 7.61 -14.25
C GLY A 113 -7.36 6.59 -14.14
N ASN A 114 -6.61 6.51 -13.03
CA ASN A 114 -5.57 5.49 -12.84
C ASN A 114 -6.14 4.22 -12.19
N SER A 115 -7.12 3.60 -12.86
CA SER A 115 -7.77 2.39 -12.36
C SER A 115 -6.81 1.20 -12.24
N ALA A 116 -5.72 1.19 -13.01
CA ALA A 116 -4.67 0.20 -12.86
C ALA A 116 -3.96 0.30 -11.49
N LYS A 117 -3.69 1.52 -11.00
CA LYS A 117 -3.18 1.71 -9.62
C LYS A 117 -4.24 1.35 -8.59
N GLU A 118 -5.49 1.74 -8.80
CA GLU A 118 -6.60 1.39 -7.87
C GLU A 118 -6.71 -0.12 -7.66
N LEU A 119 -6.63 -0.90 -8.74
CA LEU A 119 -6.63 -2.37 -8.69
C LEU A 119 -5.46 -2.93 -7.87
N LEU A 120 -4.26 -2.39 -8.03
CA LEU A 120 -3.09 -2.83 -7.25
C LEU A 120 -3.29 -2.57 -5.75
N ILE A 121 -3.72 -1.36 -5.38
CA ILE A 121 -3.97 -0.99 -3.98
C ILE A 121 -5.12 -1.82 -3.39
N LEU A 122 -6.20 -2.08 -4.15
CA LEU A 122 -7.28 -2.96 -3.68
C LEU A 122 -6.82 -4.40 -3.47
N ALA A 123 -5.96 -4.92 -4.34
CA ALA A 123 -5.37 -6.23 -4.16
C ALA A 123 -4.47 -6.29 -2.91
N GLU A 124 -3.73 -5.22 -2.62
CA GLU A 124 -2.98 -5.09 -1.37
C GLU A 124 -3.91 -5.04 -0.15
N ILE A 125 -4.95 -4.20 -0.16
CA ILE A 125 -5.95 -4.14 0.91
C ILE A 125 -6.56 -5.52 1.16
N ALA A 126 -6.97 -6.23 0.10
CA ALA A 126 -7.51 -7.58 0.21
C ALA A 126 -6.52 -8.53 0.88
N ARG A 127 -5.23 -8.45 0.50
CA ARG A 127 -4.16 -9.25 1.10
C ARG A 127 -3.96 -8.92 2.58
N LEU A 128 -3.98 -7.64 2.96
CA LEU A 128 -3.79 -7.21 4.35
C LEU A 128 -4.95 -7.66 5.25
N LEU A 129 -6.16 -7.72 4.71
CA LEU A 129 -7.34 -8.20 5.42
C LEU A 129 -7.31 -9.72 5.70
N GLN A 130 -6.49 -10.49 4.99
CA GLN A 130 -6.34 -11.93 5.24
C GLN A 130 -5.73 -12.17 6.63
N GLY A 131 -6.51 -12.76 7.54
CA GLY A 131 -6.05 -13.08 8.89
C GLY A 131 -5.99 -11.90 9.86
N VAL A 132 -6.63 -10.77 9.53
CA VAL A 132 -6.76 -9.64 10.46
C VAL A 132 -7.66 -10.01 11.65
N SER A 133 -7.31 -9.51 12.84
CA SER A 133 -8.19 -9.66 14.01
C SER A 133 -9.47 -8.82 13.86
N VAL A 134 -10.56 -9.29 14.46
CA VAL A 134 -11.86 -8.59 14.45
C VAL A 134 -11.74 -7.16 15.01
N ASP A 135 -10.93 -6.97 16.05
CA ASP A 135 -10.73 -5.65 16.68
C ASP A 135 -10.02 -4.67 15.75
N ASN A 136 -9.03 -5.13 14.98
CA ASN A 136 -8.34 -4.28 14.01
C ASN A 136 -9.20 -4.03 12.78
N PHE A 137 -10.00 -5.02 12.35
CA PHE A 137 -10.96 -4.85 11.26
C PHE A 137 -12.00 -3.78 11.57
N LYS A 138 -12.64 -3.85 12.76
CA LYS A 138 -13.66 -2.87 13.19
C LYS A 138 -13.15 -1.42 13.14
N LYS A 139 -11.86 -1.20 13.41
CA LYS A 139 -11.24 0.14 13.37
C LYS A 139 -11.15 0.71 11.95
N VAL A 140 -11.06 -0.13 10.92
CA VAL A 140 -10.91 0.29 9.52
C VAL A 140 -12.17 0.11 8.68
N GLU A 141 -13.12 -0.69 9.18
CA GLU A 141 -14.34 -1.09 8.49
C GLU A 141 -15.07 0.09 7.85
N LYS A 142 -15.33 1.15 8.61
CA LYS A 142 -16.03 2.35 8.11
C LYS A 142 -15.34 2.97 6.89
N LYS A 143 -14.01 3.07 6.90
CA LYS A 143 -13.23 3.61 5.77
C LYS A 143 -13.31 2.68 4.56
N LEU A 144 -13.22 1.37 4.77
CA LEU A 144 -13.36 0.38 3.70
C LEU A 144 -14.74 0.43 3.05
N ARG A 145 -15.82 0.58 3.85
CA ARG A 145 -17.17 0.77 3.30
C ARG A 145 -17.26 1.99 2.39
N THR A 146 -16.64 3.11 2.79
CA THR A 146 -16.59 4.31 1.95
C THR A 146 -15.81 4.07 0.65
N VAL A 147 -14.68 3.36 0.70
CA VAL A 147 -13.93 2.98 -0.52
C VAL A 147 -14.81 2.18 -1.46
N VAL A 148 -15.50 1.15 -0.94
CA VAL A 148 -16.38 0.28 -1.72
C VAL A 148 -17.51 1.07 -2.36
N LYS A 149 -18.25 1.86 -1.58
CA LYS A 149 -19.36 2.71 -2.06
C LYS A 149 -18.92 3.65 -3.18
N ASN A 150 -17.75 4.25 -3.06
CA ASN A 150 -17.25 5.22 -4.03
C ASN A 150 -16.71 4.58 -5.31
N ARG A 151 -16.40 3.27 -5.32
CA ARG A 151 -15.74 2.60 -6.45
C ARG A 151 -16.59 1.55 -7.14
N VAL A 152 -17.65 1.06 -6.49
CA VAL A 152 -18.61 0.10 -7.11
C VAL A 152 -19.29 0.66 -8.36
N ARG A 153 -19.40 2.00 -8.46
CA ARG A 153 -19.97 2.70 -9.62
C ARG A 153 -18.93 3.10 -10.68
N SER A 154 -17.70 2.59 -10.58
CA SER A 154 -16.66 2.90 -11.55
C SER A 154 -17.05 2.40 -12.95
N PRO A 155 -16.75 3.16 -14.02
CA PRO A 155 -16.93 2.67 -15.39
C PRO A 155 -15.96 1.53 -15.74
N ASN A 156 -14.91 1.30 -14.94
CA ASN A 156 -14.02 0.18 -15.12
C ASN A 156 -14.62 -1.08 -14.47
N SER A 157 -15.06 -2.04 -15.28
CA SER A 157 -15.71 -3.27 -14.82
C SER A 157 -14.80 -4.11 -13.92
N GLN A 158 -13.52 -4.25 -14.26
CA GLN A 158 -12.55 -5.00 -13.46
C GLN A 158 -12.39 -4.39 -12.05
N LEU A 159 -12.39 -3.05 -11.97
CA LEU A 159 -12.35 -2.35 -10.68
C LEU A 159 -13.62 -2.60 -9.87
N ALA A 160 -14.79 -2.47 -10.49
CA ALA A 160 -16.06 -2.72 -9.81
C ALA A 160 -16.15 -4.15 -9.28
N GLU A 161 -15.75 -5.15 -10.08
CA GLU A 161 -15.71 -6.56 -9.67
C GLU A 161 -14.74 -6.80 -8.51
N SER A 162 -13.52 -6.24 -8.58
CA SER A 162 -12.53 -6.38 -7.51
C SER A 162 -13.02 -5.80 -6.18
N VAL A 163 -13.72 -4.66 -6.23
CA VAL A 163 -14.32 -4.01 -5.07
C VAL A 163 -15.46 -4.85 -4.48
N LEU A 164 -16.28 -5.45 -5.33
CA LEU A 164 -17.37 -6.35 -4.91
C LEU A 164 -16.84 -7.65 -4.28
N SER A 165 -15.76 -8.22 -4.82
CA SER A 165 -15.11 -9.39 -4.21
C SER A 165 -14.58 -9.04 -2.81
N LEU A 166 -13.88 -7.91 -2.68
CA LEU A 166 -13.41 -7.42 -1.38
C LEU A 166 -14.55 -7.28 -0.38
N TRP A 167 -15.73 -6.80 -0.81
CA TRP A 167 -16.89 -6.68 0.05
C TRP A 167 -17.40 -8.05 0.52
N ARG A 168 -17.59 -8.99 -0.41
CA ARG A 168 -18.13 -10.32 -0.13
C ARG A 168 -17.25 -11.11 0.84
N ASP A 169 -15.94 -11.11 0.60
CA ASP A 169 -15.00 -11.97 1.32
C ASP A 169 -14.80 -11.53 2.78
N ASN A 170 -15.13 -10.29 3.11
CA ASN A 170 -14.95 -9.72 4.45
C ASN A 170 -16.25 -9.60 5.25
N HIS A 171 -17.35 -10.19 4.75
CA HIS A 171 -18.66 -10.26 5.44
C HIS A 171 -19.05 -8.95 6.14
N PHE A 172 -18.86 -7.81 5.47
CA PHE A 172 -19.34 -6.53 5.99
C PHE A 172 -20.84 -6.71 6.31
N SER A 173 -21.25 -6.45 7.55
CA SER A 173 -22.66 -6.54 7.96
C SER A 173 -23.55 -5.80 6.94
N GLU A 174 -24.69 -6.39 6.58
CA GLU A 174 -25.46 -6.15 5.34
C GLU A 174 -26.01 -4.72 5.10
N ASP A 175 -25.63 -3.72 5.88
CA ASP A 175 -26.08 -2.35 5.70
C ASP A 175 -25.17 -1.58 4.71
N LEU A 176 -25.52 -1.67 3.42
CA LEU A 176 -25.01 -0.81 2.33
C LEU A 176 -25.92 0.38 2.10
#